data_AF-A0A960NWP5-F1
#
_entry.id   AF-A0A960NWP5-F1
#
_cell.length_a   1.000
_cell.length_b   1.000
_cell.length_c   1.000
_cell.angle_alpha   90.00
_cell.angle_beta   90.00
_cell.angle_gamma   90.00
#
_symmetry.space_group_name_H-M   'P 1'
#
loop_
_entity.id
_entity.type
_entity.pdbx_description
1 polymer ?
#
loop_
_entity_poly.entity_id
_entity_poly.type
_entity_poly.pdbx_seq_one_letter_code
_entity_poly.pdbx_strand_id
1 'polypeptide(L)'
;MIAFVTRMFTEIRALPREVHVLVGGQFINRFGGFVLPFLALYLTGKGIGMGHVAIVLGSMATGGLFGPIVSGYLADAIGRRNTIVVALVSSALSIVGLYYCQTLPQFMVVAFVHGFCSFLYHPAASALLTDLVRPDQRVLAFALMRLAVNAGFAAGPAVAGILFSRAPALIFYGDAITTLIFAGLAMLWLPHGLRTVTGKVTSPSVMWQSWREALGNMRRNRPFVILVISSLLMEIAFVQTFNVLALTATGRGLTPEQYGVVMALNGALIMFLELPLNQWARRFDLRRVLVFGFALVGVGCASFGIMRTQTGFFVAMVIFTVGEMLALPISQSYTSTLAPEAYRGRYFGIRGIVWAMAASIGSVGVWCYGQMGDAWWYVAGAIGVLGALVMLGTLREPAPPSD
;
A
#
# COMPACT_ATOMS: atom_id res chain seq x y z
N MET A 1 -11.78 -11.93 29.71
CA MET A 1 -10.71 -11.21 28.98
C MET A 1 -9.36 -11.95 29.05
N ILE A 2 -8.84 -12.29 30.23
CA ILE A 2 -7.53 -12.99 30.38
C ILE A 2 -7.50 -14.33 29.62
N ALA A 3 -8.49 -15.20 29.79
CA ALA A 3 -8.52 -16.50 29.10
C ALA A 3 -8.57 -16.39 27.56
N PHE A 4 -9.24 -15.36 27.02
CA PHE A 4 -9.28 -15.08 25.59
C PHE A 4 -7.89 -14.65 25.08
N VAL A 5 -7.22 -13.75 25.81
CA VAL A 5 -5.87 -13.30 25.48
C VAL A 5 -4.87 -14.46 25.54
N THR A 6 -4.94 -15.29 26.59
CA THR A 6 -4.08 -16.48 26.71
C THR A 6 -4.31 -17.45 25.56
N ARG A 7 -5.57 -17.72 25.20
CA ARG A 7 -5.91 -18.59 24.05
C ARG A 7 -5.36 -18.04 22.74
N MET A 8 -5.50 -16.74 22.50
CA MET A 8 -4.94 -16.08 21.32
C MET A 8 -3.41 -16.24 21.24
N PHE A 9 -2.69 -16.03 22.35
CA PHE A 9 -1.24 -16.22 22.37
C PHE A 9 -0.83 -17.68 22.14
N THR A 10 -1.59 -18.64 22.65
CA THR A 10 -1.37 -20.08 22.40
C THR A 10 -1.58 -20.41 20.92
N GLU A 11 -2.65 -19.90 20.30
CA GLU A 11 -2.93 -20.09 18.87
C GLU A 11 -1.84 -19.47 17.98
N ILE A 12 -1.32 -18.29 18.36
CA ILE A 12 -0.19 -17.66 17.67
C ILE A 12 1.07 -18.52 17.80
N ARG A 13 1.41 -19.00 19.00
CA ARG A 13 2.59 -19.84 19.24
C ARG A 13 2.50 -21.22 18.58
N ALA A 14 1.29 -21.69 18.29
CA ALA A 14 1.05 -22.95 17.60
C ALA A 14 1.23 -22.85 16.07
N LEU A 15 1.45 -21.65 15.52
CA LEU A 15 1.74 -21.49 14.11
C LEU A 15 3.13 -22.05 13.77
N PRO A 16 3.33 -22.55 12.53
CA PRO A 16 4.64 -22.99 12.07
C PRO A 16 5.70 -21.89 12.20
N ARG A 17 6.95 -22.28 12.46
CA ARG A 17 8.08 -21.36 12.61
C ARG A 17 8.23 -20.45 11.39
N GLU A 18 7.98 -20.99 10.21
CA GLU A 18 8.06 -20.32 8.91
C GLU A 18 7.08 -19.14 8.83
N VAL A 19 5.91 -19.26 9.45
CA VAL A 19 4.92 -18.17 9.54
C VAL A 19 5.47 -17.04 10.40
N HIS A 20 6.10 -17.36 11.54
CA HIS A 20 6.76 -16.34 12.36
C HIS A 20 7.91 -15.64 11.63
N VAL A 21 8.66 -16.37 10.80
CA VAL A 21 9.72 -15.79 9.95
C VAL A 21 9.12 -14.84 8.91
N LEU A 22 8.02 -15.22 8.24
CA LEU A 22 7.33 -14.33 7.30
C LEU A 22 6.79 -13.08 7.99
N VAL A 23 6.11 -13.23 9.13
CA VAL A 23 5.50 -12.13 9.88
C VAL A 23 6.58 -11.19 10.43
N GLY A 24 7.60 -11.72 11.11
CA GLY A 24 8.70 -10.93 11.66
C GLY A 24 9.54 -10.27 10.56
N GLY A 25 9.78 -10.98 9.47
CA GLY A 25 10.46 -10.44 8.29
C GLY A 25 9.68 -9.32 7.60
N GLN A 26 8.36 -9.46 7.49
CA GLN A 26 7.49 -8.43 6.96
C GLN A 26 7.48 -7.17 7.85
N PHE A 27 7.51 -7.35 9.18
CA PHE A 27 7.71 -6.24 10.11
C PHE A 27 9.04 -5.53 9.84
N ILE A 28 10.15 -6.26 9.74
CA ILE A 28 11.48 -5.68 9.47
C ILE A 28 11.49 -4.92 8.15
N ASN A 29 10.95 -5.50 7.08
CA ASN A 29 10.91 -4.86 5.76
C ASN A 29 10.02 -3.60 5.76
N ARG A 30 8.87 -3.62 6.45
CA ARG A 30 7.97 -2.45 6.51
C ARG A 30 8.46 -1.37 7.45
N PHE A 31 9.12 -1.76 8.53
CA PHE A 31 9.90 -0.84 9.35
C PHE A 31 10.97 -0.14 8.50
N GLY A 32 11.71 -0.92 7.71
CA GLY A 32 12.79 -0.47 6.85
C GLY A 32 12.40 0.35 5.63
N GLY A 33 11.11 0.51 5.31
CA GLY A 33 10.61 1.23 4.14
C GLY A 33 10.81 2.75 4.22
N PHE A 34 12.04 3.18 4.46
CA PHE A 34 12.45 4.53 4.79
C PHE A 34 12.43 5.46 3.58
N VAL A 35 12.66 4.91 2.37
CA VAL A 35 12.83 5.74 1.19
C VAL A 35 11.50 6.35 0.73
N LEU A 36 10.41 5.57 0.71
CA LEU A 36 9.15 6.00 0.11
C LEU A 36 8.63 7.35 0.67
N PRO A 37 8.55 7.58 2.00
CA PRO A 37 8.04 8.85 2.53
C PRO A 37 8.97 10.05 2.31
N PHE A 38 10.23 9.83 1.95
CA PHE A 38 11.27 10.86 1.84
C PHE A 38 11.82 11.01 0.41
N LEU A 39 11.42 10.16 -0.53
CA LEU A 39 12.01 10.11 -1.88
C LEU A 39 11.82 11.41 -2.64
N ALA A 40 10.62 12.00 -2.59
CA ALA A 40 10.36 13.29 -3.24
C ALA A 40 11.27 14.39 -2.67
N LEU A 41 11.37 14.46 -1.33
CA LEU A 41 12.22 15.42 -0.62
C LEU A 41 13.71 15.24 -0.95
N TYR A 42 14.18 13.99 -1.00
CA TYR A 42 15.55 13.66 -1.41
C TYR A 42 15.86 14.17 -2.82
N LEU A 43 15.01 13.85 -3.79
CA LEU A 43 15.24 14.19 -5.19
C LEU A 43 15.19 15.71 -5.40
N THR A 44 14.25 16.42 -4.78
CA THR A 44 14.22 17.90 -4.83
C THR A 44 15.42 18.51 -4.12
N GLY A 45 15.88 17.92 -3.00
CA GLY A 45 17.09 18.34 -2.30
C GLY A 45 18.37 18.16 -3.12
N LYS A 46 18.39 17.18 -4.04
CA LYS A 46 19.42 17.01 -5.08
C LYS A 46 19.34 18.03 -6.22
N GLY A 47 18.40 18.97 -6.18
CA GLY A 47 18.17 19.95 -7.25
C GLY A 47 17.36 19.41 -8.44
N ILE A 48 16.76 18.22 -8.33
CA ILE A 48 15.90 17.67 -9.39
C ILE A 48 14.57 18.41 -9.35
N GLY A 49 14.19 19.02 -10.48
CA GLY A 49 12.92 19.74 -10.60
C GLY A 49 11.71 18.84 -10.34
N MET A 50 10.66 19.41 -9.73
CA MET A 50 9.47 18.66 -9.29
C MET A 50 8.75 17.88 -10.42
N GLY A 51 8.81 18.38 -11.66
CA GLY A 51 8.32 17.65 -12.84
C GLY A 51 9.06 16.33 -13.09
N HIS A 52 10.39 16.36 -12.95
CA HIS A 52 11.23 15.16 -13.05
C HIS A 52 11.00 14.23 -11.87
N VAL A 53 10.82 14.75 -10.65
CA VAL A 53 10.45 13.94 -9.47
C VAL A 53 9.14 13.19 -9.70
N ALA A 54 8.13 13.86 -10.24
CA ALA A 54 6.85 13.24 -10.60
C ALA A 54 7.01 12.07 -11.59
N ILE A 55 7.90 12.21 -12.59
CA ILE A 55 8.22 11.15 -13.57
C ILE A 55 8.93 9.97 -12.89
N VAL A 56 9.85 10.23 -11.96
CA VAL A 56 10.57 9.16 -11.23
C VAL A 56 9.61 8.37 -10.35
N LEU A 57 8.77 9.05 -9.56
CA LEU A 57 7.74 8.40 -8.74
C LEU A 57 6.72 7.63 -9.60
N GLY A 58 6.33 8.21 -10.75
CA GLY A 58 5.44 7.56 -11.71
C GLY A 58 6.06 6.31 -12.33
N SER A 59 7.37 6.34 -12.59
CA SER A 59 8.14 5.19 -13.10
C SER A 59 8.18 4.07 -12.05
N MET A 60 8.38 4.40 -10.77
CA MET A 60 8.30 3.44 -9.66
C MET A 60 6.91 2.81 -9.53
N ALA A 61 5.85 3.62 -9.54
CA ALA A 61 4.47 3.12 -9.50
C ALA A 61 4.15 2.20 -10.69
N THR A 62 4.62 2.57 -11.89
CA THR A 62 4.43 1.79 -13.11
C THR A 62 5.18 0.46 -13.07
N GLY A 63 6.40 0.42 -12.52
CA GLY A 63 7.11 -0.84 -12.27
C GLY A 63 6.31 -1.77 -11.35
N GLY A 64 5.73 -1.21 -10.28
CA GLY A 64 4.88 -1.93 -9.34
C GLY A 64 3.62 -2.56 -9.95
N LEU A 65 3.14 -2.05 -11.10
CA LEU A 65 2.03 -2.66 -11.84
C LEU A 65 2.39 -4.03 -12.43
N PHE A 66 3.63 -4.18 -12.91
CA PHE A 66 4.08 -5.39 -13.61
C PHE A 66 4.66 -6.45 -12.68
N GLY A 67 5.18 -6.06 -11.51
CA GLY A 67 5.78 -6.96 -10.53
C GLY A 67 4.87 -8.13 -10.14
N PRO A 68 3.62 -7.90 -9.68
CA PRO A 68 2.73 -8.98 -9.24
C PRO A 68 2.38 -9.98 -10.35
N ILE A 69 2.32 -9.54 -11.61
CA ILE A 69 2.04 -10.39 -12.77
C ILE A 69 3.16 -11.42 -12.96
N VAL A 70 4.41 -10.96 -12.85
CA VAL A 70 5.58 -11.83 -13.00
C VAL A 70 5.83 -12.69 -11.76
N SER A 71 5.47 -12.19 -10.57
CA SER A 71 5.65 -12.89 -9.29
C SER A 71 5.04 -14.28 -9.26
N GLY A 72 3.80 -14.45 -9.75
CA GLY A 72 3.12 -15.75 -9.75
C GLY A 72 3.88 -16.77 -10.60
N TYR A 73 4.25 -16.38 -11.82
CA TYR A 73 5.03 -17.23 -12.72
C TYR A 73 6.40 -17.59 -12.12
N LEU A 74 7.08 -16.63 -11.50
CA LEU A 74 8.38 -16.86 -10.87
C LEU A 74 8.25 -17.80 -9.66
N ALA A 75 7.20 -17.63 -8.84
CA ALA A 75 6.91 -18.48 -7.69
C ALA A 75 6.68 -19.94 -8.10
N ASP A 76 6.03 -20.17 -9.24
CA ASP A 76 5.83 -21.50 -9.78
C ASP A 76 7.13 -22.09 -10.37
N ALA A 77 7.91 -21.27 -11.09
CA ALA A 77 9.12 -21.71 -11.77
C ALA A 77 10.27 -22.02 -10.81
N ILE A 78 10.61 -21.11 -9.89
CA ILE A 78 11.78 -21.24 -9.01
C ILE A 78 11.41 -21.52 -7.55
N GLY A 79 10.11 -21.58 -7.24
CA GLY A 79 9.59 -21.79 -5.88
C GLY A 79 9.35 -20.48 -5.14
N ARG A 80 8.42 -20.52 -4.17
CA ARG A 80 7.95 -19.35 -3.42
C ARG A 80 9.05 -18.67 -2.60
N ARG A 81 9.85 -19.44 -1.86
CA ARG A 81 11.01 -18.92 -1.11
C ARG A 81 11.99 -18.18 -2.01
N ASN A 82 12.41 -18.80 -3.12
CA ASN A 82 13.42 -18.20 -3.99
C ASN A 82 12.89 -16.92 -4.66
N THR A 83 11.60 -16.91 -5.01
CA THR A 83 10.93 -15.70 -5.52
C THR A 83 10.93 -14.57 -4.50
N ILE A 84 10.62 -14.87 -3.24
CA ILE A 84 10.70 -13.90 -2.14
C ILE A 84 12.12 -13.36 -1.98
N VAL A 85 13.14 -14.23 -1.95
CA VAL A 85 14.54 -13.82 -1.79
C VAL A 85 15.00 -12.98 -2.98
N VAL A 86 14.70 -13.38 -4.21
CA VAL A 86 15.02 -12.61 -5.43
C VAL A 86 14.35 -11.24 -5.37
N ALA A 87 13.07 -11.16 -5.00
CA ALA A 87 12.35 -9.90 -4.84
C ALA A 87 13.04 -8.97 -3.83
N LEU A 88 13.37 -9.49 -2.64
CA LEU A 88 13.99 -8.71 -1.56
C LEU A 88 15.40 -8.25 -1.94
N VAL A 89 16.25 -9.13 -2.46
CA VAL A 89 17.63 -8.79 -2.85
C VAL A 89 17.62 -7.78 -4.00
N SER A 90 16.83 -8.00 -5.05
CA SER A 90 16.74 -7.06 -6.16
C SER A 90 16.13 -5.71 -5.76
N SER A 91 15.18 -5.70 -4.82
CA SER A 91 14.64 -4.47 -4.21
C SER A 91 15.72 -3.72 -3.43
N ALA A 92 16.53 -4.41 -2.63
CA ALA A 92 17.63 -3.80 -1.86
C ALA A 92 18.75 -3.24 -2.76
N LEU A 93 19.10 -3.95 -3.84
CA LEU A 93 20.09 -3.47 -4.80
C LEU A 93 19.59 -2.27 -5.59
N SER A 94 18.34 -2.31 -6.06
CA SER A 94 17.74 -1.21 -6.82
C SER A 94 17.53 0.05 -5.97
N ILE A 95 17.16 -0.09 -4.68
CA ILE A 95 17.01 1.08 -3.81
C ILE A 95 18.35 1.76 -3.53
N VAL A 96 19.44 1.00 -3.31
CA VAL A 96 20.80 1.55 -3.23
C VAL A 96 21.23 2.15 -4.57
N GLY A 97 20.92 1.50 -5.69
CA GLY A 97 21.18 2.03 -7.02
C GLY A 97 20.53 3.40 -7.25
N LEU A 98 19.34 3.62 -6.68
CA LEU A 98 18.61 4.89 -6.79
C LEU A 98 19.38 6.05 -6.13
N TYR A 99 20.13 5.78 -5.05
CA TYR A 99 20.98 6.77 -4.40
C TYR A 99 22.09 7.29 -5.34
N TYR A 100 22.71 6.39 -6.10
CA TYR A 100 23.82 6.69 -7.00
C TYR A 100 23.41 7.26 -8.36
N CYS A 101 22.11 7.32 -8.66
CA CYS A 101 21.61 7.94 -9.88
C CYS A 101 21.94 9.45 -9.90
N GLN A 102 22.30 9.94 -11.09
CA GLN A 102 22.68 11.33 -11.36
C GLN A 102 21.83 11.95 -12.46
N THR A 103 21.35 11.16 -13.42
CA THR A 103 20.56 11.66 -14.55
C THR A 103 19.12 11.16 -14.49
N LEU A 104 18.18 11.92 -15.07
CA LEU A 104 16.77 11.54 -15.10
C LEU A 104 16.53 10.13 -15.69
N PRO A 105 17.14 9.74 -16.83
CA PRO A 105 16.96 8.38 -17.36
C PRO A 105 17.42 7.29 -16.39
N GLN A 106 18.52 7.51 -15.65
CA GLN A 106 18.97 6.57 -14.61
C GLN A 106 17.92 6.44 -13.51
N PHE A 107 17.42 7.56 -12.99
CA PHE A 107 16.36 7.54 -11.97
C PHE A 107 15.10 6.83 -12.47
N MET A 108 14.65 7.08 -13.71
CA MET A 108 13.47 6.43 -14.28
C MET A 108 13.63 4.91 -14.34
N VAL A 109 14.74 4.44 -14.91
CA VAL A 109 15.00 2.99 -15.06
C VAL A 109 15.13 2.32 -13.70
N VAL A 110 15.94 2.89 -12.79
CA VAL A 110 16.17 2.28 -11.47
C VAL A 110 14.92 2.34 -10.61
N ALA A 111 14.15 3.42 -10.66
CA ALA A 111 12.87 3.53 -9.94
C ALA A 111 11.85 2.52 -10.47
N PHE A 112 11.73 2.35 -11.79
CA PHE A 112 10.90 1.32 -12.40
C PHE A 112 11.31 -0.09 -11.94
N VAL A 113 12.60 -0.40 -11.99
CA VAL A 113 13.13 -1.69 -11.52
C VAL A 113 12.82 -1.89 -10.03
N HIS A 114 13.01 -0.87 -9.19
CA HIS A 114 12.70 -0.95 -7.78
C HIS A 114 11.21 -1.20 -7.51
N GLY A 115 10.33 -0.46 -8.20
CA GLY A 115 8.89 -0.70 -8.16
C GLY A 115 8.51 -2.12 -8.59
N PHE A 116 9.09 -2.60 -9.69
CA PHE A 116 8.88 -3.96 -10.17
C PHE A 116 9.31 -5.02 -9.13
N CYS A 117 10.53 -4.90 -8.61
CA CYS A 117 11.12 -5.84 -7.67
C CYS A 117 10.41 -5.86 -6.30
N SER A 118 10.09 -4.69 -5.75
CA SER A 118 9.41 -4.59 -4.45
C SER A 118 8.03 -5.24 -4.45
N PHE A 119 7.31 -5.20 -5.59
CA PHE A 119 5.99 -5.82 -5.72
C PHE A 119 6.03 -7.31 -6.13
N LEU A 120 7.19 -7.87 -6.51
CA LEU A 120 7.35 -9.31 -6.72
C LEU A 120 7.11 -10.12 -5.43
N TYR A 121 7.31 -9.51 -4.26
CA TYR A 121 7.20 -10.19 -2.97
C TYR A 121 5.77 -10.65 -2.65
N HIS A 122 4.76 -9.79 -2.89
CA HIS A 122 3.43 -9.94 -2.30
C HIS A 122 2.69 -11.23 -2.68
N PRO A 123 2.59 -11.62 -3.98
CA PRO A 123 1.90 -12.85 -4.36
C PRO A 123 2.62 -14.11 -3.83
N ALA A 124 3.95 -14.16 -3.96
CA ALA A 124 4.76 -15.28 -3.48
C ALA A 124 4.65 -15.46 -1.95
N ALA A 125 4.67 -14.37 -1.17
CA ALA A 125 4.52 -14.41 0.28
C ALA A 125 3.11 -14.82 0.73
N SER A 126 2.07 -14.27 0.10
CA SER A 126 0.66 -14.61 0.41
C SER A 126 0.36 -16.07 0.09
N ALA A 127 0.87 -16.55 -1.04
CA ALA A 127 0.82 -17.94 -1.40
C ALA A 127 1.54 -18.75 -0.32
N LEU A 128 2.83 -18.50 -0.06
CA LEU A 128 3.62 -19.27 0.90
C LEU A 128 2.95 -19.35 2.27
N LEU A 129 2.41 -18.25 2.78
CA LEU A 129 1.65 -18.22 4.01
C LEU A 129 0.45 -19.18 3.98
N THR A 130 -0.28 -19.22 2.86
CA THR A 130 -1.44 -20.10 2.65
C THR A 130 -1.07 -21.58 2.62
N ASP A 131 0.11 -21.92 2.10
CA ASP A 131 0.63 -23.31 2.08
C ASP A 131 1.12 -23.76 3.46
N LEU A 132 1.62 -22.83 4.27
CA LEU A 132 2.18 -23.14 5.59
C LEU A 132 1.10 -23.43 6.63
N VAL A 133 -0.10 -22.86 6.48
CA VAL A 133 -1.14 -22.94 7.50
C VAL A 133 -2.35 -23.75 7.07
N ARG A 134 -2.99 -24.39 8.06
CA ARG A 134 -4.28 -25.05 7.85
C ARG A 134 -5.37 -24.03 7.51
N PRO A 135 -6.44 -24.45 6.80
CA PRO A 135 -7.54 -23.56 6.41
C PRO A 135 -8.14 -22.73 7.57
N ASP A 136 -8.29 -23.32 8.76
CA ASP A 136 -8.83 -22.68 9.95
C ASP A 136 -7.89 -21.63 10.58
N GLN A 137 -6.59 -21.72 10.29
CA GLN A 137 -5.57 -20.80 10.81
C GLN A 137 -5.28 -19.62 9.86
N ARG A 138 -5.77 -19.66 8.61
CA ARG A 138 -5.48 -18.64 7.58
C ARG A 138 -5.87 -17.24 8.02
N VAL A 139 -7.05 -17.07 8.61
CA VAL A 139 -7.52 -15.77 9.08
C VAL A 139 -6.55 -15.17 10.09
N LEU A 140 -6.09 -15.96 11.06
CA LEU A 140 -5.11 -15.54 12.06
C LEU A 140 -3.76 -15.19 11.42
N ALA A 141 -3.26 -16.04 10.52
CA ALA A 141 -1.98 -15.83 9.86
C ALA A 141 -1.94 -14.53 9.03
N PHE A 142 -2.99 -14.26 8.24
CA PHE A 142 -3.12 -13.02 7.48
C PHE A 142 -3.33 -11.80 8.39
N ALA A 143 -4.05 -11.94 9.49
CA ALA A 143 -4.20 -10.88 10.48
C ALA A 143 -2.84 -10.50 11.11
N LEU A 144 -2.00 -11.49 11.45
CA LEU A 144 -0.64 -11.26 11.95
C LEU A 144 0.27 -10.60 10.92
N MET A 145 0.22 -11.02 9.65
CA MET A 145 0.96 -10.36 8.57
C MET A 145 0.58 -8.88 8.45
N ARG A 146 -0.72 -8.58 8.52
CA ARG A 146 -1.22 -7.21 8.46
C ARG A 146 -0.79 -6.39 9.68
N LEU A 147 -0.85 -6.98 10.87
CA LEU A 147 -0.36 -6.35 12.10
C LEU A 147 1.13 -6.02 11.97
N ALA A 148 1.96 -6.94 11.46
CA ALA A 148 3.38 -6.72 11.24
C ALA A 148 3.65 -5.57 10.25
N VAL A 149 2.88 -5.49 9.16
CA VAL A 149 2.96 -4.38 8.20
C VAL A 149 2.69 -3.04 8.89
N ASN A 150 1.56 -2.95 9.60
CA ASN A 150 1.13 -1.71 10.25
C ASN A 150 2.08 -1.30 11.38
N ALA A 151 2.54 -2.26 12.19
CA ALA A 151 3.50 -2.00 13.26
C ALA A 151 4.86 -1.54 12.73
N GLY A 152 5.34 -2.12 11.62
CA GLY A 152 6.57 -1.66 10.95
C GLY A 152 6.41 -0.23 10.45
N PHE A 153 5.30 0.05 9.76
CA PHE A 153 5.01 1.39 9.24
C PHE A 153 4.77 2.44 10.35
N ALA A 154 4.32 2.05 11.54
CA ALA A 154 4.15 2.95 12.68
C ALA A 154 5.47 3.53 13.21
N ALA A 155 6.58 2.79 13.11
CA ALA A 155 7.88 3.23 13.61
C ALA A 155 8.84 3.67 12.49
N GLY A 156 8.72 3.08 11.30
CA GLY A 156 9.65 3.26 10.18
C GLY A 156 9.88 4.73 9.79
N PRO A 157 8.83 5.52 9.49
CA PRO A 157 8.99 6.92 9.07
C PRO A 157 9.65 7.83 10.10
N ALA A 158 9.43 7.61 11.40
CA ALA A 158 10.11 8.37 12.46
C ALA A 158 11.62 8.08 12.47
N VAL A 159 12.01 6.81 12.33
CA VAL A 159 13.41 6.42 12.19
C VAL A 159 14.00 6.97 10.89
N ALA A 160 13.26 6.88 9.79
CA ALA A 160 13.67 7.45 8.50
C ALA A 160 13.95 8.96 8.59
N GLY A 161 13.12 9.72 9.32
CA GLY A 161 13.35 11.14 9.56
C GLY A 161 14.68 11.41 10.28
N ILE A 162 14.99 10.64 11.32
CA ILE A 162 16.27 10.73 12.05
C ILE A 162 17.45 10.37 11.14
N LEU A 163 17.32 9.31 10.35
CA LEU A 163 18.36 8.89 9.40
C LEU A 163 18.59 9.96 8.33
N PHE A 164 17.51 10.51 7.76
CA PHE A 164 17.55 11.50 6.71
C PHE A 164 18.24 12.80 7.15
N SER A 165 17.90 13.30 8.34
CA SER A 165 18.51 14.53 8.88
C SER A 165 20.00 14.39 9.20
N ARG A 166 20.47 13.18 9.54
CA ARG A 166 21.90 12.92 9.72
C ARG A 166 22.63 12.84 8.39
N ALA A 167 22.10 12.04 7.47
CA ALA A 167 22.59 11.96 6.10
C ALA A 167 21.53 11.29 5.21
N PRO A 168 21.11 11.91 4.10
CA PRO A 168 20.12 11.34 3.19
C PRO A 168 20.48 9.95 2.64
N ALA A 169 21.77 9.58 2.59
CA ALA A 169 22.20 8.25 2.19
C ALA A 169 21.70 7.14 3.13
N LEU A 170 21.53 7.46 4.42
CA LEU A 170 21.18 6.48 5.45
C LEU A 170 19.78 5.88 5.28
N ILE A 171 18.83 6.61 4.68
CA ILE A 171 17.51 6.03 4.37
C ILE A 171 17.62 4.94 3.29
N PHE A 172 18.51 5.08 2.32
CA PHE A 172 18.71 4.08 1.26
C PHE A 172 19.45 2.84 1.78
N TYR A 173 20.54 3.04 2.52
CA TYR A 173 21.28 1.91 3.10
C TYR A 173 20.48 1.23 4.21
N GLY A 174 19.76 1.97 5.04
CA GLY A 174 18.91 1.41 6.09
C GLY A 174 17.77 0.54 5.52
N ASP A 175 17.13 1.00 4.45
CA ASP A 175 16.10 0.24 3.72
C ASP A 175 16.69 -1.04 3.11
N ALA A 176 17.84 -0.94 2.45
CA ALA A 176 18.52 -2.11 1.90
C ALA A 176 18.97 -3.10 2.97
N ILE A 177 19.54 -2.64 4.09
CA ILE A 177 20.01 -3.51 5.19
C ILE A 177 18.83 -4.27 5.81
N THR A 178 17.75 -3.57 6.16
CA THR A 178 16.55 -4.22 6.74
C THR A 178 15.92 -5.21 5.75
N THR A 179 15.85 -4.86 4.47
CA THR A 179 15.36 -5.74 3.40
C THR A 179 16.28 -6.97 3.21
N LEU A 180 17.60 -6.81 3.25
CA LEU A 180 18.57 -7.90 3.16
C LEU A 180 18.58 -8.80 4.39
N ILE A 181 18.37 -8.24 5.59
CA ILE A 181 18.15 -9.04 6.80
C ILE A 181 16.96 -9.96 6.56
N PHE A 182 15.82 -9.43 6.11
CA PHE A 182 14.68 -10.29 5.79
C PHE A 182 15.00 -11.32 4.69
N ALA A 183 15.71 -10.92 3.63
CA ALA A 183 16.14 -11.87 2.60
C ALA A 183 16.98 -13.03 3.16
N GLY A 184 17.89 -12.72 4.09
CA GLY A 184 18.69 -13.73 4.81
C GLY A 184 17.85 -14.65 5.69
N LEU A 185 16.91 -14.10 6.48
CA LEU A 185 15.98 -14.92 7.29
C LEU A 185 15.10 -15.81 6.40
N ALA A 186 14.61 -15.26 5.29
CA ALA A 186 13.83 -15.97 4.30
C ALA A 186 14.63 -17.11 3.67
N MET A 187 15.90 -16.85 3.33
CA MET A 187 16.80 -17.86 2.80
C MET A 187 17.09 -18.96 3.83
N LEU A 188 17.36 -18.62 5.09
CA LEU A 188 17.76 -19.61 6.09
C LEU A 188 16.59 -20.48 6.60
N TRP A 189 15.38 -19.91 6.72
CA TRP A 189 14.30 -20.55 7.49
C TRP A 189 12.99 -20.76 6.75
N LEU A 190 12.82 -20.26 5.52
CA LEU A 190 11.65 -20.65 4.73
C LEU A 190 11.88 -21.99 4.02
N PRO A 191 10.82 -22.76 3.75
CA PRO A 191 10.96 -24.06 3.12
C PRO A 191 11.38 -23.93 1.66
N HIS A 192 12.22 -24.85 1.22
CA HIS A 192 12.59 -24.96 -0.19
C HIS A 192 11.47 -25.65 -0.97
N GLY A 193 11.27 -25.25 -2.23
CA GLY A 193 10.60 -26.12 -3.20
C GLY A 193 9.09 -26.34 -3.03
N LEU A 194 8.36 -25.51 -2.26
CA LEU A 194 6.89 -25.46 -2.35
C LEU A 194 6.49 -24.91 -3.73
N ARG A 195 6.57 -25.79 -4.73
CA ARG A 195 6.09 -25.62 -6.09
C ARG A 195 4.73 -26.28 -6.16
N THR A 196 3.68 -25.48 -6.22
CA THR A 196 2.35 -26.00 -6.55
C THR A 196 2.18 -25.96 -8.06
N VAL A 197 2.65 -26.99 -8.76
CA VAL A 197 2.04 -27.36 -10.04
C VAL A 197 0.84 -28.23 -9.73
N THR A 198 -0.25 -27.60 -9.30
CA THR A 198 -1.60 -28.21 -9.30
C THR A 198 -2.61 -27.35 -10.05
N GLY A 199 -2.17 -26.26 -10.68
CA GLY A 199 -2.99 -25.51 -11.62
C GLY A 199 -3.00 -26.20 -12.98
N LYS A 200 -4.15 -26.72 -13.42
CA LYS A 200 -4.39 -26.99 -14.85
C LYS A 200 -3.96 -25.74 -15.61
N VAL A 201 -2.93 -25.84 -16.46
CA VAL A 201 -2.56 -24.76 -17.39
C VAL A 201 -3.82 -24.44 -18.17
N THR A 202 -4.49 -23.35 -17.80
CA THR A 202 -5.69 -22.92 -18.47
C THR A 202 -5.19 -22.34 -19.79
N SER A 203 -5.68 -22.84 -20.92
CA SER A 203 -5.20 -22.34 -22.21
C SER A 203 -5.35 -20.80 -22.24
N PRO A 204 -4.42 -20.08 -22.89
CA PRO A 204 -4.52 -18.62 -23.01
C PRO A 204 -5.90 -18.16 -23.54
N SER A 205 -6.51 -18.95 -24.43
CA SER A 205 -7.85 -18.70 -24.97
C SER A 205 -8.95 -18.77 -23.90
N VAL A 206 -8.95 -19.79 -23.04
CA VAL A 206 -9.95 -19.94 -21.96
C VAL A 206 -9.76 -18.86 -20.90
N MET A 207 -8.52 -18.52 -20.57
CA MET A 207 -8.22 -17.40 -19.67
C MET A 207 -8.77 -16.08 -20.24
N TRP A 208 -8.50 -15.77 -21.51
CA TRP A 208 -8.98 -14.57 -22.17
C TRP A 208 -10.50 -14.49 -22.23
N GLN A 209 -11.15 -15.59 -22.62
CA GLN A 209 -12.61 -15.66 -22.73
C GLN A 209 -13.28 -15.41 -21.37
N SER A 210 -12.71 -15.99 -20.32
CA SER A 210 -13.20 -15.79 -18.95
C SER A 210 -12.95 -14.35 -18.47
N TRP A 211 -11.82 -13.72 -18.79
CA TRP A 211 -11.60 -12.28 -18.54
C TRP A 211 -12.61 -11.40 -19.29
N ARG A 212 -12.93 -11.74 -20.54
CA ARG A 212 -13.94 -11.02 -21.34
C ARG A 212 -15.32 -11.07 -20.71
N GLU A 213 -15.73 -12.24 -20.22
CA GLU A 213 -17.00 -12.42 -19.50
C GLU A 213 -17.02 -11.61 -18.19
N ALA A 214 -15.94 -11.69 -17.42
CA ALA A 214 -15.82 -10.94 -16.17
C ALA A 214 -15.89 -9.43 -16.39
N LEU A 215 -15.20 -8.89 -17.40
CA LEU A 215 -15.29 -7.48 -17.80
C LEU A 215 -16.71 -7.11 -18.24
N GLY A 216 -17.37 -7.98 -19.00
CA GLY A 216 -18.78 -7.80 -19.38
C GLY A 216 -19.72 -7.75 -18.18
N ASN A 217 -19.50 -8.61 -17.19
CA ASN A 217 -20.24 -8.64 -15.92
C ASN A 217 -19.97 -7.38 -15.09
N MET A 218 -18.70 -7.01 -14.90
CA MET A 218 -18.28 -5.81 -14.15
C MET A 218 -18.87 -4.54 -14.76
N ARG A 219 -18.85 -4.39 -16.08
CA ARG A 219 -19.40 -3.21 -16.77
C ARG A 219 -20.90 -3.05 -16.55
N ARG A 220 -21.63 -4.15 -16.35
CA ARG A 220 -23.07 -4.15 -16.05
C ARG A 220 -23.35 -4.00 -14.56
N ASN A 221 -22.38 -4.31 -13.69
CA ASN A 221 -22.45 -4.12 -12.25
C ASN A 221 -22.23 -2.63 -11.91
N ARG A 222 -23.30 -1.83 -11.95
CA ARG A 222 -23.26 -0.39 -11.68
C ARG A 222 -22.62 -0.04 -10.33
N PRO A 223 -22.97 -0.68 -9.20
CA PRO A 223 -22.30 -0.42 -7.93
C PRO A 223 -20.78 -0.61 -7.99
N PHE A 224 -20.31 -1.63 -8.73
CA PHE A 224 -18.88 -1.88 -8.88
C PHE A 224 -18.19 -0.82 -9.76
N VAL A 225 -18.82 -0.39 -10.85
CA VAL A 225 -18.30 0.70 -11.69
C VAL A 225 -18.19 2.00 -10.88
N ILE A 226 -19.21 2.33 -10.09
CA ILE A 226 -19.19 3.50 -9.19
C ILE A 226 -18.04 3.35 -8.19
N LEU A 227 -17.91 2.19 -7.53
CA LEU A 227 -16.83 1.91 -6.59
C LEU A 227 -15.45 2.11 -7.23
N VAL A 228 -15.23 1.59 -8.44
CA VAL A 228 -13.96 1.70 -9.18
C VAL A 228 -13.62 3.16 -9.46
N ILE A 229 -14.55 3.94 -10.00
CA ILE A 229 -14.33 5.36 -10.31
C ILE A 229 -14.10 6.16 -9.03
N SER A 230 -14.93 5.96 -8.01
CA SER A 230 -14.78 6.67 -6.73
C SER A 230 -13.46 6.33 -6.04
N SER A 231 -13.03 5.06 -6.11
CA SER A 231 -11.80 4.62 -5.49
C SER A 231 -10.58 5.18 -6.21
N LEU A 232 -10.60 5.24 -7.55
CA LEU A 232 -9.53 5.88 -8.33
C LEU A 232 -9.32 7.33 -7.88
N LEU A 233 -10.41 8.11 -7.76
CA LEU A 233 -10.35 9.51 -7.33
C LEU A 233 -9.82 9.64 -5.90
N MET A 234 -10.38 8.86 -4.96
CA MET A 234 -9.93 8.86 -3.57
C MET A 234 -8.45 8.45 -3.45
N GLU A 235 -8.02 7.43 -4.18
CA GLU A 235 -6.65 6.92 -4.14
C GLU A 235 -5.65 7.93 -4.74
N ILE A 236 -6.03 8.72 -5.76
CA ILE A 236 -5.20 9.83 -6.27
C ILE A 236 -4.94 10.89 -5.19
N ALA A 237 -5.96 11.22 -4.38
CA ALA A 237 -5.81 12.11 -3.24
C ALA A 237 -4.95 11.48 -2.14
N PHE A 238 -5.21 10.21 -1.83
CA PHE A 238 -4.51 9.43 -0.81
C PHE A 238 -2.98 9.40 -1.03
N VAL A 239 -2.53 9.14 -2.27
CA VAL A 239 -1.09 9.03 -2.57
C VAL A 239 -0.33 10.35 -2.41
N GLN A 240 -1.02 11.50 -2.33
CA GLN A 240 -0.38 12.80 -2.05
C GLN A 240 0.27 12.84 -0.67
N THR A 241 -0.23 12.07 0.29
CA THR A 241 0.37 11.91 1.62
C THR A 241 1.79 11.37 1.54
N PHE A 242 2.11 10.56 0.53
CA PHE A 242 3.46 10.02 0.32
C PHE A 242 4.28 10.87 -0.65
N ASN A 243 3.64 11.46 -1.67
CA ASN A 243 4.33 12.18 -2.74
C ASN A 243 4.66 13.64 -2.38
N VAL A 244 3.77 14.34 -1.66
CA VAL A 244 3.81 15.80 -1.50
C VAL A 244 3.95 16.25 -0.05
N LEU A 245 3.52 15.44 0.92
CA LEU A 245 3.48 15.83 2.34
C LEU A 245 4.86 16.20 2.89
N ALA A 246 5.91 15.43 2.57
CA ALA A 246 7.27 15.72 2.99
C ALA A 246 7.75 17.10 2.50
N LEU A 247 7.48 17.42 1.23
CA LEU A 247 7.82 18.71 0.62
C LEU A 247 7.05 19.86 1.28
N THR A 248 5.79 19.62 1.62
CA THR A 248 4.92 20.63 2.25
C THR A 248 5.35 20.90 3.70
N ALA A 249 5.57 19.85 4.48
CA ALA A 249 5.98 19.95 5.87
C ALA A 249 7.34 20.65 6.00
N THR A 250 8.34 20.19 5.25
CA THR A 250 9.70 20.75 5.32
C THR A 250 9.80 22.13 4.70
N GLY A 251 9.05 22.41 3.63
CA GLY A 251 8.91 23.76 3.06
C GLY A 251 8.28 24.77 4.03
N ARG A 252 7.64 24.32 5.11
CA ARG A 252 7.05 25.14 6.19
C ARG A 252 7.91 25.17 7.46
N GLY A 253 9.14 24.66 7.38
CA GLY A 253 10.10 24.71 8.48
C GLY A 253 10.04 23.52 9.45
N LEU A 254 9.24 22.48 9.18
CA LEU A 254 9.37 21.23 9.94
C LEU A 254 10.69 20.54 9.57
N THR A 255 11.37 19.97 10.54
CA THR A 255 12.52 19.11 10.25
C THR A 255 12.07 17.77 9.68
N PRO A 256 12.95 17.03 8.97
CA PRO A 256 12.65 15.67 8.51
C PRO A 256 12.25 14.72 9.65
N GLU A 257 12.80 14.89 10.86
CA GLU A 257 12.37 14.15 12.06
C GLU A 257 10.93 14.48 12.44
N GLN A 258 10.55 15.76 12.47
CA GLN A 258 9.19 16.17 12.81
C GLN A 258 8.18 15.60 11.82
N TYR A 259 8.48 15.65 10.52
CA TYR A 259 7.67 14.99 9.48
C TYR A 259 7.62 13.47 9.66
N GLY A 260 8.76 12.83 9.97
CA GLY A 260 8.82 11.40 10.26
C GLY A 260 7.90 11.00 11.41
N VAL A 261 7.81 11.82 12.46
CA VAL A 261 6.88 11.62 13.59
C VAL A 261 5.41 11.81 13.16
N VAL A 262 5.10 12.75 12.27
CA VAL A 262 3.74 12.90 11.68
C VAL A 262 3.35 11.63 10.91
N MET A 263 4.26 11.08 10.11
CA MET A 263 4.03 9.83 9.40
C MET A 263 3.90 8.62 10.34
N ALA A 264 4.71 8.55 11.40
CA ALA A 264 4.61 7.52 12.42
C ALA A 264 3.25 7.53 13.15
N LEU A 265 2.67 8.72 13.40
CA LEU A 265 1.34 8.85 13.98
C LEU A 265 0.27 8.14 13.13
N ASN A 266 0.33 8.23 11.81
CA ASN A 266 -0.60 7.51 10.93
C ASN A 266 -0.53 5.99 11.15
N GLY A 267 0.67 5.40 11.11
CA GLY A 267 0.81 3.96 11.34
C GLY A 267 0.40 3.54 12.76
N ALA A 268 0.68 4.36 13.77
CA ALA A 268 0.26 4.11 15.15
C ALA A 268 -1.27 4.12 15.31
N LEU A 269 -1.95 5.12 14.73
CA LEU A 269 -3.41 5.19 14.74
C LEU A 269 -4.03 3.97 14.06
N ILE A 270 -3.52 3.54 12.91
CA ILE A 270 -3.99 2.33 12.22
C ILE A 270 -3.76 1.09 13.10
N MET A 271 -2.57 0.94 13.68
CA MET A 271 -2.24 -0.20 14.53
C MET A 271 -3.18 -0.33 15.74
N PHE A 272 -3.50 0.78 16.42
CA PHE A 272 -4.28 0.73 17.67
C PHE A 272 -5.78 0.89 17.48
N LEU A 273 -6.23 1.65 16.49
CA LEU A 273 -7.63 2.11 16.38
C LEU A 273 -8.40 1.46 15.23
N GLU A 274 -7.73 0.90 14.23
CA GLU A 274 -8.41 0.45 13.02
C GLU A 274 -9.37 -0.72 13.28
N LEU A 275 -8.96 -1.71 14.09
CA LEU A 275 -9.80 -2.84 14.47
C LEU A 275 -11.03 -2.39 15.29
N PRO A 276 -10.88 -1.65 16.41
CA PRO A 276 -12.02 -1.10 17.14
C PRO A 276 -12.95 -0.25 16.27
N LEU A 277 -12.40 0.62 15.43
CA LEU A 277 -13.16 1.49 14.56
C LEU A 277 -13.95 0.72 13.51
N ASN A 278 -13.34 -0.30 12.88
CA ASN A 278 -14.02 -1.15 11.91
C ASN A 278 -15.13 -1.99 12.55
N GLN A 279 -14.93 -2.51 13.76
CA GLN A 279 -15.99 -3.23 14.49
C GLN A 279 -17.16 -2.31 14.81
N TRP A 280 -16.87 -1.08 15.27
CA TRP A 280 -17.87 -0.06 15.51
C TRP A 280 -18.61 0.36 14.24
N ALA A 281 -17.90 0.46 13.11
CA ALA A 281 -18.48 0.86 11.83
C ALA A 281 -19.48 -0.15 11.25
N ARG A 282 -19.40 -1.44 11.63
CA ARG A 282 -20.32 -2.51 11.17
C ARG A 282 -21.80 -2.26 11.49
N ARG A 283 -22.10 -1.39 12.46
CA ARG A 283 -23.48 -1.00 12.80
C ARG A 283 -24.14 -0.06 11.79
N PHE A 284 -23.37 0.42 10.81
CA PHE A 284 -23.83 1.32 9.77
C PHE A 284 -23.79 0.64 8.39
N ASP A 285 -24.58 1.14 7.44
CA ASP A 285 -24.54 0.67 6.05
C ASP A 285 -23.13 0.90 5.45
N LEU A 286 -22.52 -0.15 4.89
CA LEU A 286 -21.15 -0.12 4.37
C LEU A 286 -20.92 1.00 3.34
N ARG A 287 -21.92 1.29 2.50
CA ARG A 287 -21.79 2.33 1.46
C ARG A 287 -21.73 3.72 2.10
N ARG A 288 -22.53 3.97 3.14
CA ARG A 288 -22.47 5.24 3.90
C ARG A 288 -21.13 5.42 4.60
N VAL A 289 -20.59 4.36 5.20
CA VAL A 289 -19.27 4.42 5.84
C VAL A 289 -18.18 4.70 4.81
N LEU A 290 -18.26 4.08 3.61
CA LEU A 290 -17.33 4.34 2.52
C LEU A 290 -17.37 5.80 2.04
N VAL A 291 -18.57 6.34 1.80
CA VAL A 291 -18.73 7.76 1.43
C VAL A 291 -18.08 8.66 2.49
N PHE A 292 -18.35 8.40 3.76
CA PHE A 292 -17.78 9.18 4.85
C PHE A 292 -16.24 9.05 4.93
N GLY A 293 -15.71 7.84 4.79
CA GLY A 293 -14.27 7.58 4.75
C GLY A 293 -13.58 8.32 3.60
N PHE A 294 -14.15 8.27 2.39
CA PHE A 294 -13.60 8.98 1.22
C PHE A 294 -13.64 10.49 1.41
N ALA A 295 -14.72 11.02 1.98
CA ALA A 295 -14.84 12.44 2.29
C ALA A 295 -13.79 12.87 3.32
N LEU A 296 -13.56 12.08 4.37
CA LEU A 296 -12.53 12.35 5.37
C LEU A 296 -11.12 12.32 4.80
N VAL A 297 -10.80 11.40 3.89
CA VAL A 297 -9.51 11.39 3.17
C VAL A 297 -9.34 12.69 2.39
N GLY A 298 -10.36 13.10 1.62
CA GLY A 298 -10.32 14.36 0.86
C GLY A 298 -10.18 15.60 1.75
N VAL A 299 -10.94 15.68 2.85
CA VAL A 299 -10.85 16.77 3.84
C VAL A 299 -9.49 16.76 4.53
N GLY A 300 -8.95 15.59 4.89
CA GLY A 300 -7.62 15.42 5.44
C GLY A 300 -6.54 15.95 4.50
N CYS A 301 -6.59 15.58 3.22
CA CYS A 301 -5.70 16.12 2.19
C CYS A 301 -5.81 17.65 2.09
N ALA A 302 -7.02 18.21 1.99
CA ALA A 302 -7.23 19.66 1.92
C ALA A 302 -6.68 20.38 3.17
N SER A 303 -6.81 19.76 4.35
CA SER A 303 -6.35 20.36 5.60
C SER A 303 -4.82 20.52 5.65
N PHE A 304 -4.03 19.65 4.98
CA PHE A 304 -2.59 19.86 4.86
C PHE A 304 -2.24 21.17 4.15
N GLY A 305 -3.13 21.74 3.33
CA GLY A 305 -2.94 23.03 2.67
C GLY A 305 -2.79 24.22 3.62
N ILE A 306 -3.35 24.15 4.83
CA ILE A 306 -3.35 25.27 5.80
C ILE A 306 -2.43 25.06 7.01
N MET A 307 -2.03 23.82 7.32
CA MET A 307 -1.30 23.51 8.57
C MET A 307 0.15 23.99 8.56
N ARG A 308 0.49 24.97 9.40
CA ARG A 308 1.86 25.53 9.46
C ARG A 308 2.74 24.94 10.56
N THR A 309 2.15 24.32 11.57
CA THR A 309 2.86 23.78 12.74
C THR A 309 2.82 22.26 12.77
N GLN A 310 3.77 21.63 13.46
CA GLN A 310 3.79 20.18 13.65
C GLN A 310 2.48 19.65 14.27
N THR A 311 1.94 20.36 15.27
CA THR A 311 0.64 20.03 15.88
C THR A 311 -0.49 20.12 14.87
N GLY A 312 -0.49 21.13 13.98
CA GLY A 312 -1.46 21.22 12.89
C GLY A 312 -1.38 20.02 11.96
N PHE A 313 -0.18 19.60 11.57
CA PHE A 313 0.02 18.40 10.76
C PHE A 313 -0.46 17.12 11.47
N PHE A 314 -0.31 17.00 12.80
CA PHE A 314 -0.90 15.88 13.55
C PHE A 314 -2.43 15.86 13.46
N VAL A 315 -3.09 17.01 13.63
CA VAL A 315 -4.55 17.10 13.52
C VAL A 315 -5.02 16.71 12.12
N ALA A 316 -4.38 17.24 11.08
CA ALA A 316 -4.66 16.87 9.68
C ALA A 316 -4.44 15.38 9.42
N MET A 317 -3.36 14.81 9.96
CA MET A 317 -3.05 13.39 9.82
C MET A 317 -4.08 12.51 10.53
N VAL A 318 -4.58 12.89 11.71
CA VAL A 318 -5.67 12.17 12.40
C VAL A 318 -6.93 12.13 11.53
N ILE A 319 -7.35 13.25 10.94
CA ILE A 319 -8.52 13.32 10.06
C ILE A 319 -8.33 12.39 8.85
N PHE A 320 -7.17 12.50 8.20
CA PHE A 320 -6.80 11.66 7.06
C PHE A 320 -6.82 10.17 7.43
N THR A 321 -6.19 9.79 8.54
CA THR A 321 -6.07 8.40 8.96
C THR A 321 -7.41 7.80 9.39
N VAL A 322 -8.30 8.56 10.04
CA VAL A 322 -9.66 8.06 10.33
C VAL A 322 -10.41 7.77 9.02
N GLY A 323 -10.27 8.64 8.02
CA GLY A 323 -10.81 8.39 6.68
C GLY A 323 -10.24 7.13 6.04
N GLU A 324 -8.92 6.96 6.09
CA GLU A 324 -8.20 5.78 5.58
C GLU A 324 -8.69 4.47 6.22
N MET A 325 -8.80 4.45 7.56
CA MET A 325 -9.22 3.27 8.32
C MET A 325 -10.64 2.82 7.98
N LEU A 326 -11.53 3.76 7.63
CA LEU A 326 -12.89 3.48 7.18
C LEU A 326 -12.97 3.17 5.68
N ALA A 327 -12.12 3.78 4.86
CA ALA A 327 -12.16 3.66 3.42
C ALA A 327 -11.58 2.32 2.93
N LEU A 328 -10.35 1.99 3.29
CA LEU A 328 -9.61 0.90 2.62
C LEU A 328 -10.16 -0.49 2.96
N PRO A 329 -10.35 -0.89 4.24
CA PRO A 329 -10.82 -2.23 4.59
C PRO A 329 -12.27 -2.46 4.14
N ILE A 330 -13.12 -1.45 4.27
CA ILE A 330 -14.52 -1.54 3.85
C ILE A 330 -14.63 -1.57 2.33
N SER A 331 -13.74 -0.91 1.59
CA SER A 331 -13.72 -0.95 0.11
C SER A 331 -13.39 -2.37 -0.38
N GLN A 332 -12.46 -3.05 0.29
CA GLN A 332 -12.16 -4.46 0.03
C GLN A 332 -13.34 -5.36 0.36
N SER A 333 -14.00 -5.15 1.50
CA SER A 333 -15.21 -5.90 1.88
C SER A 333 -16.34 -5.71 0.86
N TYR A 334 -16.60 -4.47 0.47
CA TYR A 334 -17.66 -4.14 -0.48
C TYR A 334 -17.37 -4.73 -1.87
N THR A 335 -16.11 -4.72 -2.31
CA THR A 335 -15.68 -5.43 -3.53
C THR A 335 -16.01 -6.92 -3.45
N SER A 336 -15.78 -7.56 -2.30
CA SER A 336 -16.11 -8.98 -2.11
C SER A 336 -17.60 -9.26 -2.20
N THR A 337 -18.45 -8.38 -1.66
CA THR A 337 -19.92 -8.49 -1.72
C THR A 337 -20.45 -8.31 -3.15
N LEU A 338 -19.83 -7.43 -3.94
CA LEU A 338 -20.25 -7.17 -5.32
C LEU A 338 -19.78 -8.23 -6.32
N ALA A 339 -18.77 -9.01 -5.97
CA ALA A 339 -18.10 -9.91 -6.90
C ALA A 339 -18.73 -11.32 -6.88
N PRO A 340 -19.26 -11.82 -8.01
CA PRO A 340 -19.68 -13.22 -8.13
C PRO A 340 -18.53 -14.18 -7.83
N GLU A 341 -18.83 -15.33 -7.22
CA GLU A 341 -17.81 -16.30 -6.81
C GLU A 341 -16.85 -16.68 -7.94
N ALA A 342 -17.40 -16.94 -9.14
CA ALA A 342 -16.64 -17.32 -10.33
C ALA A 342 -15.64 -16.24 -10.81
N TYR A 343 -15.88 -14.96 -10.49
CA TYR A 343 -15.07 -13.84 -10.97
C TYR A 343 -14.40 -13.04 -9.85
N ARG A 344 -14.50 -13.47 -8.59
CA ARG A 344 -14.02 -12.73 -7.40
C ARG A 344 -12.56 -12.29 -7.53
N GLY A 345 -11.68 -13.18 -7.95
CA GLY A 345 -10.26 -12.85 -8.17
C GLY A 345 -10.04 -11.75 -9.21
N ARG A 346 -10.88 -11.65 -10.24
CA ARG A 346 -10.78 -10.61 -11.28
C ARG A 346 -11.30 -9.26 -10.80
N TYR A 347 -12.33 -9.25 -9.95
CA TYR A 347 -12.80 -8.01 -9.32
C TYR A 347 -11.70 -7.39 -8.45
N PHE A 348 -11.01 -8.20 -7.64
CA PHE A 348 -9.85 -7.76 -6.89
C PHE A 348 -8.67 -7.39 -7.81
N GLY A 349 -8.48 -8.09 -8.92
CA GLY A 349 -7.50 -7.74 -9.95
C GLY A 349 -7.71 -6.34 -10.53
N ILE A 350 -8.95 -5.99 -10.89
CA ILE A 350 -9.30 -4.63 -11.35
C ILE A 350 -9.04 -3.60 -10.24
N ARG A 351 -9.37 -3.89 -8.97
CA ARG A 351 -9.04 -2.98 -7.86
C ARG A 351 -7.54 -2.76 -7.72
N GLY A 352 -6.72 -3.79 -7.91
CA GLY A 352 -5.26 -3.67 -7.94
C GLY A 352 -4.76 -2.78 -9.07
N ILE A 353 -5.35 -2.89 -10.26
CA ILE A 353 -5.04 -1.99 -11.40
C ILE A 353 -5.43 -0.55 -11.07
N VAL A 354 -6.59 -0.32 -10.45
CA VAL A 354 -7.05 1.01 -10.02
C VAL A 354 -6.05 1.65 -9.05
N TRP A 355 -5.57 0.89 -8.07
CA TRP A 355 -4.53 1.37 -7.13
C TRP A 355 -3.24 1.78 -7.85
N ALA A 356 -2.76 0.94 -8.76
CA ALA A 356 -1.56 1.23 -9.52
C ALA A 356 -1.75 2.46 -10.44
N MET A 357 -2.90 2.58 -11.09
CA MET A 357 -3.25 3.77 -11.87
C MET A 357 -3.29 5.02 -11.00
N ALA A 358 -3.88 4.95 -9.81
CA ALA A 358 -3.94 6.05 -8.87
C ALA A 358 -2.53 6.48 -8.43
N ALA A 359 -1.64 5.53 -8.15
CA ALA A 359 -0.24 5.81 -7.79
C ALA A 359 0.53 6.47 -8.95
N SER A 360 0.37 5.97 -10.19
CA SER A 360 1.03 6.54 -11.37
C SER A 360 0.47 7.92 -11.75
N ILE A 361 -0.85 8.12 -11.72
CA ILE A 361 -1.47 9.43 -12.00
C ILE A 361 -1.17 10.41 -10.87
N GLY A 362 -1.28 9.96 -9.62
CA GLY A 362 -1.03 10.78 -8.44
C GLY A 362 0.42 11.20 -8.27
N SER A 363 1.38 10.57 -8.95
CA SER A 363 2.77 11.04 -8.98
C SER A 363 2.91 12.43 -9.62
N VAL A 364 2.03 12.77 -10.57
CA VAL A 364 1.92 14.11 -11.19
C VAL A 364 1.63 15.18 -10.15
N GLY A 365 1.06 14.82 -9.00
CA GLY A 365 0.79 15.75 -7.92
C GLY A 365 2.03 16.48 -7.38
N VAL A 366 3.23 15.90 -7.49
CA VAL A 366 4.47 16.62 -7.15
C VAL A 366 4.72 17.79 -8.10
N TRP A 367 4.49 17.59 -9.40
CA TRP A 367 4.59 18.67 -10.39
C TRP A 367 3.52 19.74 -10.17
N CYS A 368 2.26 19.33 -9.94
CA CYS A 368 1.16 20.25 -9.65
C CYS A 368 1.44 21.08 -8.38
N TYR A 369 1.96 20.46 -7.32
CA TYR A 369 2.41 21.17 -6.13
C TYR A 369 3.52 22.18 -6.44
N GLY A 370 4.46 21.86 -7.33
CA GLY A 370 5.48 22.82 -7.77
C GLY A 370 4.94 24.02 -8.53
N GLN A 371 3.82 23.88 -9.25
CA GLN A 371 3.19 24.98 -9.99
C GLN A 371 2.23 25.81 -9.14
N MET A 372 1.50 25.14 -8.23
CA MET A 372 0.36 25.72 -7.52
C MET A 372 0.62 25.95 -6.03
N GLY A 373 1.72 25.41 -5.49
CA GLY A 373 2.02 25.38 -4.07
C GLY A 373 0.88 24.75 -3.27
N ASP A 374 0.49 25.42 -2.18
CA ASP A 374 -0.55 24.98 -1.27
C ASP A 374 -1.92 24.75 -1.95
N ALA A 375 -2.19 25.44 -3.07
CA ALA A 375 -3.46 25.27 -3.77
C ALA A 375 -3.67 23.85 -4.30
N TRP A 376 -2.58 23.09 -4.53
CA TRP A 376 -2.67 21.68 -4.91
C TRP A 376 -3.36 20.82 -3.85
N TRP A 377 -3.19 21.10 -2.55
CA TRP A 377 -3.84 20.34 -1.49
C TRP A 377 -5.36 20.47 -1.54
N TYR A 378 -5.88 21.64 -1.91
CA TYR A 378 -7.33 21.82 -2.10
C TYR A 378 -7.83 21.11 -3.34
N VAL A 379 -7.06 21.09 -4.43
CA VAL A 379 -7.40 20.33 -5.64
C VAL A 379 -7.41 18.82 -5.34
N ALA A 380 -6.35 18.31 -4.70
CA ALA A 380 -6.27 16.90 -4.28
C ALA A 380 -7.41 16.54 -3.31
N GLY A 381 -7.70 17.40 -2.34
CA GLY A 381 -8.83 17.22 -1.43
C GLY A 381 -10.17 17.22 -2.15
N ALA A 382 -10.37 18.13 -3.11
CA ALA A 382 -11.57 18.16 -3.94
C ALA A 382 -11.73 16.91 -4.81
N ILE A 383 -10.63 16.35 -5.34
CA ILE A 383 -10.64 15.05 -6.04
C ILE A 383 -11.11 13.94 -5.10
N GLY A 384 -10.60 13.89 -3.86
CA GLY A 384 -11.02 12.91 -2.85
C GLY A 384 -12.50 13.05 -2.47
N VAL A 385 -12.98 14.28 -2.24
CA VAL A 385 -14.40 14.57 -1.97
C VAL A 385 -15.28 14.24 -3.17
N LEU A 386 -14.83 14.52 -4.40
CA LEU A 386 -15.52 14.10 -5.61
C LEU A 386 -15.66 12.58 -5.68
N GLY A 387 -14.64 11.83 -5.27
CA GLY A 387 -14.72 10.39 -5.08
C GLY A 387 -15.86 9.99 -4.13
N ALA A 388 -15.99 10.67 -2.99
CA ALA A 388 -17.10 10.44 -2.06
C ALA A 388 -18.47 10.78 -2.67
N LEU A 389 -18.57 11.88 -3.43
CA LEU A 389 -19.80 12.28 -4.12
C LEU A 389 -20.22 11.28 -5.20
N VAL A 390 -19.26 10.74 -5.95
CA VAL A 390 -19.52 9.65 -6.90
C VAL A 390 -20.00 8.41 -6.16
N MET A 391 -19.38 8.09 -5.02
CA MET A 391 -19.75 6.94 -4.19
C MET A 391 -21.19 7.02 -3.64
N LEU A 392 -21.76 8.22 -3.44
CA LEU A 392 -23.18 8.40 -3.09
C LEU A 392 -24.12 7.77 -4.12
N GLY A 393 -23.70 7.63 -5.38
CA GLY A 393 -24.46 6.94 -6.42
C GLY A 393 -24.80 5.50 -6.04
N THR A 394 -23.96 4.82 -5.25
CA THR A 394 -24.23 3.46 -4.75
C THR A 394 -25.40 3.38 -3.78
N LEU A 395 -25.77 4.48 -3.12
CA LEU A 395 -26.92 4.54 -2.20
C LEU A 395 -28.26 4.53 -2.94
N ARG A 396 -28.26 4.85 -4.24
CA ARG A 396 -29.45 4.80 -5.10
C ARG A 396 -29.69 3.42 -5.70
N GLU A 397 -28.68 2.55 -5.63
CA GLU A 397 -28.77 1.18 -6.13
C GLU A 397 -29.38 0.26 -5.04
N PRO A 398 -30.09 -0.81 -5.43
CA PRO A 398 -30.59 -1.80 -4.49
C PRO A 398 -29.47 -2.30 -3.59
N ALA A 399 -29.77 -2.50 -2.30
CA ALA A 399 -28.79 -3.11 -1.41
C ALA A 399 -28.37 -4.47 -1.98
N PRO A 400 -27.07 -4.83 -1.95
CA PRO A 400 -26.67 -6.17 -2.30
C PRO A 400 -27.43 -7.18 -1.41
N PRO A 401 -27.80 -8.35 -1.93
CA PRO A 401 -28.47 -9.37 -1.13
C PRO A 401 -27.64 -9.65 0.13
N SER A 402 -28.31 -9.63 1.29
CA SER A 402 -27.75 -10.04 2.56
C SER A 402 -27.70 -11.56 2.59
N ASP A 403 -26.50 -12.14 2.63
CA ASP A 403 -26.30 -13.56 2.96
C ASP A 403 -26.73 -13.85 4.40
#